data_AF-A0A1Z9RLX1-F1
#
_entry.id   AF-A0A1Z9RLX1-F1
#
_cell.length_a   1.000
_cell.length_b   1.000
_cell.length_c   1.000
_cell.angle_alpha   90.00
_cell.angle_beta   90.00
_cell.angle_gamma   90.00
#
_symmetry.space_group_name_H-M   'P 1'
#
loop_
_entity.id
_entity.type
_entity.pdbx_description
1 polymer ?
#
loop_
_entity_poly.entity_id
_entity_poly.type
_entity_poly.pdbx_seq_one_letter_code
_entity_poly.pdbx_strand_id
1 'polypeptide(L)'
;MEKINNYKSILLDVLENTNYKRLILCENINGFIYNILTEKGIKFKNYENIQDIDISFDDDNFLIISITDCIMRHEDLYQTIGKLILTFPNNILISNRVLNENYLDSKLHKTVMSLGFQARRQIQQNNIFFVFYIYNISSYKKSPDWLNSDNWANPELWEK
;
A
#
# COMPACT_ATOMS: atom_id res chain seq x y z
N MET A 1 -25.90 -0.94 1.81
CA MET A 1 -25.25 -1.57 2.99
C MET A 1 -24.24 -2.66 2.61
N GLU A 2 -24.44 -3.42 1.53
CA GLU A 2 -23.59 -4.56 1.15
C GLU A 2 -22.14 -4.23 0.70
N LYS A 3 -21.88 -3.01 0.20
CA LYS A 3 -20.62 -2.66 -0.49
C LYS A 3 -19.55 -1.98 0.39
N ILE A 4 -19.95 -1.31 1.49
CA ILE A 4 -19.02 -0.82 2.55
C ILE A 4 -18.28 -2.02 3.17
N ASN A 5 -18.94 -3.18 3.22
CA ASN A 5 -18.35 -4.41 3.73
C ASN A 5 -17.13 -4.86 2.94
N ASN A 6 -17.00 -4.50 1.65
CA ASN A 6 -15.94 -5.05 0.81
C ASN A 6 -14.59 -4.33 0.99
N TYR A 7 -14.58 -3.00 1.18
CA TYR A 7 -13.33 -2.30 1.51
C TYR A 7 -12.85 -2.69 2.91
N LYS A 8 -13.79 -2.66 3.86
CA LYS A 8 -13.54 -3.06 5.24
C LYS A 8 -13.04 -4.51 5.31
N SER A 9 -13.62 -5.43 4.55
CA SER A 9 -13.15 -6.81 4.50
C SER A 9 -11.74 -6.94 3.92
N ILE A 10 -11.41 -6.23 2.84
CA ILE A 10 -10.05 -6.27 2.27
C ILE A 10 -9.02 -5.74 3.26
N LEU A 11 -9.30 -4.60 3.88
CA LEU A 11 -8.39 -4.02 4.88
C LEU A 11 -8.15 -5.01 6.03
N LEU A 12 -9.21 -5.61 6.55
CA LEU A 12 -9.13 -6.58 7.64
C LEU A 12 -8.45 -7.88 7.22
N ASP A 13 -8.72 -8.39 6.02
CA ASP A 13 -8.06 -9.57 5.45
C ASP A 13 -6.55 -9.36 5.34
N VAL A 14 -6.12 -8.18 4.88
CA VAL A 14 -4.69 -7.83 4.82
C VAL A 14 -4.09 -7.81 6.23
N LEU A 15 -4.75 -7.20 7.20
CA LEU A 15 -4.26 -7.13 8.58
C LEU A 15 -4.22 -8.50 9.26
N GLU A 16 -5.22 -9.36 9.04
CA GLU A 16 -5.28 -10.71 9.61
C GLU A 16 -4.21 -11.64 9.04
N ASN A 17 -3.87 -11.48 7.75
CA ASN A 17 -2.85 -12.29 7.07
C ASN A 17 -1.43 -11.75 7.22
N THR A 18 -1.23 -10.63 7.93
CA THR A 18 0.09 -10.05 8.11
C THR A 18 0.52 -10.10 9.57
N ASN A 19 1.70 -10.66 9.84
CA ASN A 19 2.25 -10.65 11.18
C ASN A 19 2.93 -9.31 11.45
N TYR A 20 2.40 -8.52 12.39
CA TYR A 20 2.96 -7.24 12.78
C TYR A 20 2.88 -7.00 14.29
N LYS A 21 3.89 -6.32 14.85
CA LYS A 21 3.94 -5.95 16.28
C LYS A 21 3.10 -4.71 16.59
N ARG A 22 3.15 -3.70 15.72
CA ARG A 22 2.39 -2.45 15.87
C ARG A 22 1.86 -1.99 14.51
N LEU A 23 0.69 -1.37 14.55
CA LEU A 23 0.07 -0.74 13.39
C LEU A 23 0.29 0.77 13.45
N ILE A 24 0.75 1.33 12.35
CA ILE A 24 0.90 2.77 12.17
C ILE A 24 -0.05 3.19 11.07
N LEU A 25 -0.86 4.21 11.34
CA LEU A 25 -1.77 4.80 10.37
C LEU A 25 -1.29 6.22 10.05
N CYS A 26 -1.10 6.50 8.77
CA CYS A 26 -1.10 7.86 8.25
C CYS A 26 -2.48 8.13 7.65
N GLU A 27 -3.30 8.90 8.36
CA GLU A 27 -4.60 9.40 7.89
C GLU A 27 -5.07 10.56 8.81
N ASN A 28 -5.91 11.45 8.27
CA ASN A 28 -6.62 12.44 9.08
C ASN A 28 -7.43 11.78 10.20
N ILE A 29 -7.54 12.44 11.35
CA ILE A 29 -8.44 12.00 12.42
C ILE A 29 -9.88 11.96 11.87
N ASN A 30 -10.60 10.87 12.16
CA ASN A 30 -11.91 10.54 11.60
C ASN A 30 -11.91 10.17 10.11
N GLY A 31 -10.74 9.88 9.53
CA GLY A 31 -10.61 9.27 8.22
C GLY A 31 -11.29 7.90 8.12
N PHE A 32 -11.37 7.38 6.90
CA PHE A 32 -12.16 6.16 6.66
C PHE A 32 -11.52 4.94 7.33
N ILE A 33 -10.20 4.78 7.23
CA ILE A 33 -9.47 3.68 7.85
C ILE A 33 -9.45 3.88 9.37
N TYR A 34 -9.23 5.09 9.84
CA TYR A 34 -9.25 5.47 11.26
C TYR A 34 -10.54 5.00 11.94
N ASN A 35 -11.69 5.32 11.33
CA ASN A 35 -12.99 4.90 11.85
C ASN A 35 -13.14 3.38 11.84
N ILE A 36 -12.74 2.70 10.77
CA ILE A 36 -12.78 1.23 10.69
C ILE A 36 -11.95 0.56 11.79
N LEU A 37 -10.72 1.03 12.01
CA LEU A 37 -9.82 0.48 13.02
C LEU A 37 -10.35 0.74 14.43
N THR A 38 -10.86 1.95 14.68
CA THR A 38 -11.43 2.35 15.97
C THR A 38 -12.69 1.54 16.30
N GLU A 39 -13.62 1.39 15.33
CA GLU A 39 -14.81 0.54 15.47
C GLU A 39 -14.47 -0.93 15.80
N LYS A 40 -13.35 -1.42 15.28
CA LYS A 40 -12.87 -2.79 15.51
C LYS A 40 -12.00 -2.93 16.75
N GLY A 41 -11.72 -1.84 17.47
CA GLY A 41 -10.85 -1.86 18.64
C GLY A 41 -9.39 -2.22 18.33
N ILE A 42 -8.96 -2.06 17.08
CA ILE A 42 -7.58 -2.32 16.67
C ILE A 42 -6.71 -1.18 17.20
N LYS A 43 -5.61 -1.51 17.88
CA LYS A 43 -4.67 -0.51 18.39
C LYS A 43 -3.71 -0.06 17.29
N PHE A 44 -3.60 1.24 17.08
CA PHE A 44 -2.67 1.84 16.13
C PHE A 44 -2.11 3.17 16.66
N LYS A 45 -0.97 3.59 16.11
CA LYS A 45 -0.43 4.94 16.29
C LYS A 45 -0.80 5.77 15.05
N ASN A 46 -1.51 6.87 15.23
CA ASN A 46 -1.94 7.73 14.13
C ASN A 46 -0.97 8.90 13.89
N TYR A 47 -0.80 9.25 12.62
CA TYR A 47 -0.12 10.44 12.15
C TYR A 47 -0.97 11.09 11.06
N GLU A 48 -1.09 12.41 11.04
CA GLU A 48 -1.81 13.12 9.97
C GLU A 48 -0.89 13.45 8.79
N ASN A 49 0.40 13.67 9.06
CA ASN A 49 1.41 13.90 8.03
C ASN A 49 2.42 12.75 7.99
N ILE A 50 2.80 12.40 6.77
CA ILE A 50 3.76 11.33 6.51
C ILE A 50 5.18 11.67 7.00
N GLN A 51 5.53 12.96 7.09
CA GLN A 51 6.83 13.44 7.56
C GLN A 51 6.99 13.29 9.08
N ASP A 52 5.87 13.21 9.81
CA ASP A 52 5.87 13.10 11.27
C ASP A 52 6.02 11.65 11.74
N ILE A 53 5.96 10.68 10.80
CA ILE A 53 6.15 9.27 11.10
C ILE A 53 7.56 9.09 11.66
N ASP A 54 7.60 8.69 12.93
CA ASP A 54 8.84 8.38 13.62
C ASP A 54 9.56 7.24 12.89
N ILE A 55 10.83 7.39 12.57
CA ILE A 55 11.57 6.44 11.72
C ILE A 55 12.31 5.40 12.59
N SER A 56 12.22 5.50 13.92
CA SER A 56 12.87 4.60 14.88
C SER A 56 12.18 3.23 15.05
N PHE A 57 11.27 2.88 14.15
CA PHE A 57 10.50 1.65 14.21
C PHE A 57 11.29 0.44 13.66
N ASP A 58 11.22 -0.69 14.36
CA ASP A 58 11.79 -1.97 13.94
C ASP A 58 11.03 -2.60 12.74
N ASP A 59 11.64 -3.60 12.08
CA ASP A 59 11.18 -4.25 10.84
C ASP A 59 9.82 -4.98 10.90
N ASP A 60 9.25 -5.15 12.10
CA ASP A 60 8.00 -5.89 12.35
C ASP A 60 6.75 -4.99 12.44
N ASN A 61 6.87 -3.70 12.10
CA ASN A 61 5.74 -2.77 12.12
C ASN A 61 4.99 -2.77 10.78
N PHE A 62 3.67 -2.61 10.83
CA PHE A 62 2.82 -2.49 9.65
C PHE A 62 2.43 -1.03 9.46
N LEU A 63 2.72 -0.47 8.30
CA LEU A 63 2.37 0.91 7.95
C LEU A 63 1.20 0.94 6.98
N ILE A 64 0.13 1.65 7.36
CA ILE A 64 -0.98 2.01 6.46
C ILE A 64 -0.89 3.50 6.14
N ILE A 65 -1.03 3.84 4.86
CA ILE A 65 -1.06 5.23 4.38
C ILE A 65 -2.32 5.45 3.56
N SER A 66 -3.16 6.41 3.97
CA SER A 66 -4.25 6.93 3.14
C SER A 66 -3.76 8.14 2.35
N ILE A 67 -3.54 8.00 1.05
CA ILE A 67 -2.95 9.08 0.22
C ILE A 67 -3.90 10.26 0.04
N THR A 68 -5.20 10.01 0.06
CA THR A 68 -6.21 11.04 -0.17
C THR A 68 -6.35 12.00 1.02
N ASP A 69 -5.87 11.57 2.19
CA ASP A 69 -5.98 12.28 3.46
C ASP A 69 -4.62 12.67 4.06
N CYS A 70 -3.53 11.95 3.76
CA CYS A 70 -2.18 12.39 4.13
C CYS A 70 -1.66 13.45 3.16
N ILE A 71 -1.37 14.63 3.70
CA ILE A 71 -0.86 15.77 2.92
C ILE A 71 0.55 15.44 2.42
N MET A 72 0.64 14.95 1.18
CA MET A 72 1.89 14.79 0.46
C MET A 72 2.01 15.89 -0.58
N ARG A 73 3.11 16.66 -0.53
CA ARG A 73 3.48 17.49 -1.69
C ARG A 73 3.82 16.55 -2.83
N HIS A 74 3.13 16.71 -3.97
CA HIS A 74 3.28 15.82 -5.13
C HIS A 74 4.71 15.79 -5.70
N GLU A 75 5.55 16.78 -5.39
CA GLU A 75 6.95 16.87 -5.84
C GLU A 75 7.86 15.86 -5.12
N ASP A 76 7.54 15.50 -3.88
CA ASP A 76 8.41 14.65 -3.04
C ASP A 76 7.93 13.19 -2.95
N LEU A 77 6.82 12.84 -3.60
CA LEU A 77 6.15 11.54 -3.46
C LEU A 77 7.09 10.34 -3.60
N TYR A 78 7.93 10.36 -4.65
CA TYR A 78 8.88 9.27 -4.91
C TYR A 78 9.92 9.14 -3.79
N GLN A 79 10.49 10.26 -3.36
CA GLN A 79 11.51 10.27 -2.31
C GLN A 79 10.91 9.85 -0.96
N THR A 80 9.71 10.33 -0.63
CA THR A 80 9.04 9.97 0.62
C THR A 80 8.68 8.49 0.67
N ILE A 81 8.04 7.95 -0.37
CA ILE A 81 7.70 6.53 -0.41
C ILE A 81 8.97 5.67 -0.42
N GLY A 82 10.01 6.10 -1.13
CA GLY A 82 11.32 5.43 -1.13
C GLY A 82 11.93 5.36 0.27
N LYS A 83 11.91 6.45 1.05
CA LYS A 83 12.37 6.46 2.44
C LYS A 83 11.55 5.49 3.31
N LEU A 84 10.22 5.47 3.14
CA LEU A 84 9.35 4.58 3.89
C LEU A 84 9.60 3.11 3.59
N ILE A 85 9.89 2.75 2.33
CA ILE A 85 10.30 1.39 1.98
C ILE A 85 11.57 0.96 2.76
N LEU A 86 12.54 1.87 2.91
CA LEU A 86 13.76 1.57 3.66
C LEU A 86 13.51 1.39 5.16
N THR A 87 12.48 2.04 5.71
CA THR A 87 12.10 1.96 7.13
C THR A 87 11.14 0.82 7.43
N PHE A 88 10.22 0.52 6.51
CA PHE A 88 9.17 -0.49 6.66
C PHE A 88 9.24 -1.50 5.51
N PRO A 89 10.34 -2.26 5.39
CA PRO A 89 10.59 -3.05 4.18
C PRO A 89 9.59 -4.20 4.01
N ASN A 90 8.97 -4.67 5.08
CA ASN A 90 8.15 -5.89 5.03
C ASN A 90 6.66 -5.60 4.86
N ASN A 91 6.13 -4.48 5.35
CA ASN A 91 4.69 -4.37 5.56
C ASN A 91 4.19 -2.93 5.36
N ILE A 92 4.06 -2.51 4.10
CA ILE A 92 3.41 -1.23 3.75
C ILE A 92 2.14 -1.48 2.95
N LEU A 93 1.04 -0.87 3.39
CA LEU A 93 -0.20 -0.76 2.66
C LEU A 93 -0.46 0.71 2.32
N ILE A 94 -0.57 1.03 1.04
CA ILE A 94 -1.02 2.33 0.57
C ILE A 94 -2.46 2.17 0.06
N SER A 95 -3.38 2.88 0.69
CA SER A 95 -4.76 3.03 0.23
C SER A 95 -4.91 4.35 -0.51
N ASN A 96 -5.44 4.30 -1.72
CA ASN A 96 -5.76 5.49 -2.48
C ASN A 96 -7.25 5.51 -2.84
N ARG A 97 -7.91 6.64 -2.57
CA ARG A 97 -9.28 6.91 -2.97
C ARG A 97 -9.27 7.83 -4.20
N VAL A 98 -9.89 7.38 -5.28
CA VAL A 98 -9.88 8.06 -6.59
C VAL A 98 -11.30 8.22 -7.10
N LEU A 99 -11.62 9.35 -7.73
CA LEU A 99 -12.97 9.63 -8.25
C LEU A 99 -13.18 9.13 -9.70
N ASN A 100 -12.12 8.67 -10.36
CA ASN A 100 -12.13 8.27 -11.76
C ASN A 100 -11.42 6.91 -11.98
N GLU A 101 -11.84 6.22 -13.03
CA GLU A 101 -11.30 4.91 -13.44
C GLU A 101 -9.86 4.99 -13.97
N ASN A 102 -9.42 6.18 -14.40
CA ASN A 102 -8.08 6.41 -14.95
C ASN A 102 -6.97 6.50 -13.88
N TYR A 103 -7.13 5.83 -12.74
CA TYR A 103 -6.12 5.83 -11.68
C TYR A 103 -4.79 5.22 -12.13
N LEU A 104 -4.80 4.33 -13.14
CA LEU A 104 -3.60 3.74 -13.73
C LEU A 104 -2.65 4.80 -14.29
N ASP A 105 -3.19 5.90 -14.82
CA ASP A 105 -2.39 6.99 -15.34
C ASP A 105 -1.92 7.98 -14.28
N SER A 106 -2.40 7.84 -13.04
CA SER A 106 -2.03 8.74 -11.96
C SER A 106 -0.54 8.67 -11.63
N LYS A 107 0.04 9.83 -11.27
CA LYS A 107 1.43 9.92 -10.81
C LYS A 107 1.70 9.00 -9.62
N LEU A 108 0.74 8.87 -8.70
CA LEU A 108 0.84 7.94 -7.58
C LEU A 108 1.00 6.50 -8.07
N HIS A 109 0.08 6.01 -8.90
CA HIS A 109 0.11 4.64 -9.41
C HIS A 109 1.46 4.34 -10.07
N LYS A 110 1.90 5.21 -10.99
CA LYS A 110 3.20 5.07 -11.67
C LYS A 110 4.38 5.04 -10.69
N THR A 111 4.31 5.86 -9.63
CA THR A 111 5.35 5.93 -8.59
C THR A 111 5.41 4.68 -7.73
N VAL A 112 4.26 4.20 -7.21
CA VAL A 112 4.25 3.02 -6.34
C VAL A 112 4.60 1.76 -7.12
N MET A 113 4.16 1.64 -8.37
CA MET A 113 4.53 0.51 -9.24
C MET A 113 6.04 0.49 -9.55
N SER A 114 6.64 1.64 -9.85
CA SER A 114 8.09 1.71 -10.13
C SER A 114 8.94 1.42 -8.88
N LEU A 115 8.39 1.67 -7.69
CA LEU A 115 9.00 1.31 -6.39
C LEU A 115 8.73 -0.14 -5.97
N GLY A 116 8.07 -0.94 -6.82
CA GLY A 116 7.89 -2.38 -6.60
C GLY A 116 6.67 -2.76 -5.76
N PHE A 117 5.74 -1.82 -5.49
CA PHE A 117 4.45 -2.18 -4.91
C PHE A 117 3.64 -3.05 -5.88
N GLN A 118 2.81 -3.92 -5.32
CA GLN A 118 1.82 -4.68 -6.07
C GLN A 118 0.43 -4.09 -5.85
N ALA A 119 -0.28 -3.78 -6.94
CA ALA A 119 -1.68 -3.41 -6.87
C ALA A 119 -2.49 -4.69 -6.61
N ARG A 120 -3.08 -4.82 -5.41
CA ARG A 120 -3.73 -6.07 -4.99
C ARG A 120 -5.19 -6.15 -5.41
N ARG A 121 -5.98 -5.10 -5.18
CA ARG A 121 -7.43 -5.09 -5.50
C ARG A 121 -7.96 -3.67 -5.73
N GLN A 122 -9.02 -3.58 -6.54
CA GLN A 122 -9.80 -2.38 -6.83
C GLN A 122 -11.24 -2.60 -6.34
N ILE A 123 -11.82 -1.61 -5.67
CA ILE A 123 -13.25 -1.57 -5.36
C ILE A 123 -13.84 -0.27 -5.91
N GLN A 124 -14.94 -0.38 -6.66
CA GLN A 124 -15.78 0.76 -7.01
C GLN A 124 -16.95 0.87 -6.03
N GLN A 125 -17.12 2.04 -5.43
CA GLN A 125 -18.24 2.36 -4.56
C GLN A 125 -18.71 3.79 -4.79
N ASN A 126 -19.97 4.00 -5.18
CA ASN A 126 -20.53 5.36 -5.38
C ASN A 126 -19.65 6.25 -6.29
N ASN A 127 -19.13 5.69 -7.39
CA ASN A 127 -18.15 6.31 -8.30
C ASN A 127 -16.78 6.65 -7.69
N ILE A 128 -16.46 6.08 -6.53
CA ILE A 128 -15.16 6.18 -5.88
C ILE A 128 -14.44 4.84 -6.03
N PHE A 129 -13.23 4.87 -6.52
CA PHE A 129 -12.32 3.76 -6.62
C PHE A 129 -11.37 3.74 -5.44
N PHE A 130 -11.32 2.61 -4.74
CA PHE A 130 -10.32 2.33 -3.74
C PHE A 130 -9.30 1.37 -4.34
N VAL A 131 -8.03 1.78 -4.30
CA VAL A 131 -6.92 0.97 -4.80
C VAL A 131 -5.95 0.72 -3.65
N PHE A 132 -5.65 -0.56 -3.44
CA PHE A 132 -4.70 -1.00 -2.42
C PHE A 132 -3.39 -1.42 -3.08
N TYR A 133 -2.31 -0.79 -2.65
CA TYR A 133 -0.95 -1.13 -3.04
C TYR A 133 -0.24 -1.73 -1.84
N ILE A 134 0.32 -2.92 -2.01
CA ILE A 134 1.05 -3.62 -0.94
C ILE A 134 2.50 -3.73 -1.34
N TYR A 135 3.39 -3.42 -0.40
CA TYR A 135 4.83 -3.64 -0.52
C TYR A 135 5.30 -4.55 0.60
N ASN A 136 6.08 -5.56 0.21
CA ASN A 136 6.77 -6.46 1.10
C ASN A 136 8.03 -6.97 0.37
N ILE A 137 9.21 -6.62 0.88
CA ILE A 137 10.48 -7.02 0.25
C ILE A 137 10.67 -8.54 0.25
N SER A 138 10.14 -9.24 1.25
CA SER A 138 10.26 -10.70 1.35
C SER A 138 9.45 -11.43 0.27
N SER A 139 8.39 -10.80 -0.26
CA SER A 139 7.61 -11.31 -1.40
C SER A 139 8.12 -10.78 -2.75
N TYR A 140 9.07 -9.85 -2.75
CA TYR A 140 9.72 -9.39 -3.96
C TYR A 140 10.58 -10.52 -4.55
N LYS A 141 10.56 -10.68 -5.88
CA LYS A 141 11.22 -11.80 -6.56
C LYS A 141 12.69 -11.89 -6.14
N LYS A 142 13.08 -13.03 -5.53
CA LYS A 142 14.46 -13.30 -5.13
C LYS A 142 15.42 -13.39 -6.32
N SER A 143 14.90 -13.74 -7.50
CA SER A 143 15.63 -13.76 -8.75
C SER A 143 14.88 -12.90 -9.78
N PRO A 144 15.51 -11.87 -10.33
CA PRO A 144 14.95 -11.14 -11.46
C PRO A 144 14.68 -12.08 -12.64
N ASP A 145 13.66 -11.81 -13.44
CA ASP A 145 13.31 -12.68 -14.58
C ASP A 145 14.46 -12.78 -15.60
N TRP A 146 15.27 -11.73 -15.73
CA TRP A 146 16.46 -11.69 -16.58
C TRP A 146 17.66 -12.50 -16.03
N LEU A 147 17.58 -12.96 -14.77
CA LEU A 147 18.53 -13.88 -14.13
C LEU A 147 17.95 -15.30 -14.01
N ASN A 148 16.67 -15.49 -14.36
CA ASN A 148 16.03 -16.80 -14.34
C ASN A 148 16.25 -17.52 -15.69
N SER A 149 17.13 -18.52 -15.71
CA SER A 149 17.47 -19.29 -16.92
C SER A 149 16.24 -19.87 -17.63
N ASP A 150 15.17 -20.17 -16.91
CA ASP A 150 13.92 -20.70 -17.45
C ASP A 150 13.12 -19.67 -18.27
N ASN A 151 13.46 -18.38 -18.16
CA ASN A 151 12.84 -17.28 -18.89
C ASN A 151 13.78 -16.67 -19.95
N TRP A 152 15.02 -16.27 -19.61
CA TRP A 152 15.89 -15.53 -20.55
C TRP A 152 16.70 -16.42 -21.50
N ALA A 153 16.91 -17.69 -21.14
CA ALA A 153 17.65 -18.65 -21.96
C ALA A 153 16.76 -19.81 -22.44
N ASN A 154 15.43 -19.70 -22.31
CA ASN A 154 14.50 -20.74 -22.74
C ASN A 154 14.08 -20.53 -24.20
N PRO A 155 14.58 -21.36 -25.14
CA PRO A 155 14.30 -21.20 -26.56
C PRO A 155 12.81 -21.38 -26.90
N GLU A 156 12.06 -22.10 -26.06
CA GLU A 156 10.63 -22.36 -26.26
C GLU A 156 9.75 -21.10 -26.07
N LEU A 157 10.29 -20.05 -25.44
CA LEU A 157 9.61 -18.77 -25.22
C LEU A 157 9.93 -17.72 -26.29
N TRP A 158 10.88 -17.98 -27.20
CA TRP A 158 11.30 -16.99 -28.21
C TRP A 158 10.34 -16.87 -29.40
N GLU A 159 9.47 -17.86 -29.60
CA GLU A 159 8.49 -17.89 -30.70
C GLU A 159 7.03 -17.68 -30.24
N LYS A 160 6.81 -17.24 -29.00
CA LYS A 160 5.50 -16.84 -28.46
C LYS A 160 5.36 -15.34 -28.36
#